data_AF-A0A4Q2QSM9-F1
#
_entry.id   AF-A0A4Q2QSM9-F1
#
_cell.length_a   1.000
_cell.length_b   1.000
_cell.length_c   1.000
_cell.angle_alpha   90.00
_cell.angle_beta   90.00
_cell.angle_gamma   90.00
#
_symmetry.space_group_name_H-M   'P 1'
#
loop_
_entity.id
_entity.type
_entity.pdbx_description
1 polymer ?
#
loop_
_entity_poly.entity_id
_entity_poly.type
_entity_poly.pdbx_seq_one_letter_code
_entity_poly.pdbx_strand_id
1 'polypeptide(L)'
;SERGFNLATVLREAQYAASHTASIGVALASCHLPQEADSAPRHQAGHAELGMGIHGEPGASTIATQNSAEIVNLMVEKLTAALPETGRLAVMLNNLGGVSVAEMAILTRELANTPLQARIDWLIGPASLVTALDMKGFSLTAIVLEESIEKALLSDVETASWQKPVQPRTINVVPSTLDSARVDFTPSANPQVGDYVAQVTGALIDLEEHLNALDAKVGDGDTGSTFA
;
A
#
# COMPACT_ATOMS: atom_id res chain seq x y z
N SER A 1 -2.65 -29.83 15.39
CA SER A 1 -1.88 -30.34 16.54
C SER A 1 -2.65 -30.17 17.83
N GLU A 2 -2.91 -28.93 18.27
CA GLU A 2 -3.55 -28.58 19.56
C GLU A 2 -4.85 -29.30 19.92
N ARG A 3 -5.63 -29.75 18.93
CA ARG A 3 -6.89 -30.50 19.16
C ARG A 3 -6.70 -32.00 19.45
N GLY A 4 -5.46 -32.46 19.67
CA GLY A 4 -5.17 -33.86 20.05
C GLY A 4 -5.21 -34.88 18.90
N PHE A 5 -5.19 -34.44 17.65
CA PHE A 5 -5.12 -35.34 16.49
C PHE A 5 -3.77 -36.07 16.41
N ASN A 6 -3.78 -37.31 15.92
CA ASN A 6 -2.55 -38.09 15.72
C ASN A 6 -1.66 -37.50 14.59
N LEU A 7 -0.39 -37.91 14.58
CA LEU A 7 0.62 -37.42 13.63
C LEU A 7 0.22 -37.62 12.16
N ALA A 8 -0.36 -38.78 11.82
CA ALA A 8 -0.81 -39.07 10.46
C ALA A 8 -1.90 -38.09 10.00
N THR A 9 -2.80 -37.70 10.89
CA THR A 9 -3.85 -36.73 10.61
C THR A 9 -3.27 -35.32 10.45
N VAL A 10 -2.34 -34.92 11.33
CA VAL A 10 -1.66 -33.62 11.23
C VAL A 10 -0.90 -33.51 9.90
N LEU A 11 -0.14 -34.55 9.54
CA LEU A 11 0.58 -34.61 8.26
C LEU A 11 -0.38 -34.50 7.08
N ARG A 12 -1.47 -35.26 7.08
CA ARG A 12 -2.48 -35.23 6.01
C ARG A 12 -3.05 -33.82 5.82
N GLU A 13 -3.48 -33.17 6.89
CA GLU A 13 -4.07 -31.82 6.82
C GLU A 13 -3.03 -30.75 6.43
N ALA A 14 -1.79 -30.85 6.91
CA ALA A 14 -0.72 -29.94 6.53
C ALA A 14 -0.35 -30.09 5.04
N GLN A 15 -0.23 -31.32 4.55
CA GLN A 15 0.01 -31.61 3.13
C GLN A 15 -1.15 -31.11 2.27
N TYR A 16 -2.38 -31.27 2.76
CA TYR A 16 -3.59 -30.79 2.10
C TYR A 16 -3.60 -29.26 1.99
N ALA A 17 -3.32 -28.54 3.07
CA ALA A 17 -3.21 -27.08 3.02
C ALA A 17 -2.10 -26.62 2.07
N ALA A 18 -0.94 -27.28 2.11
CA ALA A 18 0.18 -26.97 1.22
C ALA A 18 -0.17 -27.19 -0.26
N SER A 19 -0.86 -28.28 -0.61
CA SER A 19 -1.25 -28.55 -2.00
C SER A 19 -2.34 -27.61 -2.53
N HIS A 20 -3.02 -26.89 -1.65
CA HIS A 20 -4.06 -25.90 -2.00
C HIS A 20 -3.57 -24.45 -1.87
N THR A 21 -2.26 -24.26 -1.67
CA THR A 21 -1.64 -22.93 -1.52
C THR A 21 -0.73 -22.64 -2.71
N ALA A 22 -0.92 -21.48 -3.34
CA ALA A 22 -0.04 -20.96 -4.37
C ALA A 22 0.46 -19.58 -3.97
N SER A 23 1.73 -19.26 -4.27
CA SER A 23 2.34 -17.98 -3.95
C SER A 23 3.14 -17.42 -5.12
N ILE A 24 3.12 -16.11 -5.29
CA ILE A 24 3.93 -15.38 -6.26
C ILE A 24 4.47 -14.09 -5.63
N GLY A 25 5.76 -13.83 -5.82
CA GLY A 25 6.45 -12.65 -5.28
C GLY A 25 6.96 -11.74 -6.39
N VAL A 26 7.16 -10.47 -6.07
CA VAL A 26 7.81 -9.49 -6.95
C VAL A 26 8.67 -8.56 -6.10
N ALA A 27 9.83 -8.17 -6.62
CA ALA A 27 10.72 -7.21 -5.96
C ALA A 27 11.19 -6.14 -6.94
N LEU A 28 11.26 -4.89 -6.48
CA LEU A 28 11.89 -3.79 -7.20
C LEU A 28 13.40 -3.77 -6.96
N ALA A 29 13.82 -4.15 -5.76
CA ALA A 29 15.21 -4.28 -5.36
C ALA A 29 15.37 -5.46 -4.39
N SER A 30 16.53 -6.13 -4.44
CA SER A 30 16.94 -7.12 -3.44
C SER A 30 17.17 -6.46 -2.06
N CYS A 31 17.50 -7.27 -1.06
CA CYS A 31 17.84 -6.82 0.29
C CYS A 31 19.31 -6.39 0.43
N HIS A 32 19.58 -5.61 1.47
CA HIS A 32 20.93 -5.34 1.97
C HIS A 32 21.35 -6.46 2.93
N LEU A 33 22.47 -7.12 2.63
CA LEU A 33 23.06 -8.11 3.52
C LEU A 33 23.90 -7.40 4.59
N PRO A 34 23.81 -7.81 5.88
CA PRO A 34 24.56 -7.16 6.97
C PRO A 34 26.09 -7.17 6.81
N GLN A 35 26.63 -7.98 5.90
CA GLN A 35 28.07 -8.21 5.73
C GLN A 35 28.61 -7.68 4.39
N GLU A 36 27.75 -7.38 3.42
CA GLU A 36 28.16 -6.89 2.10
C GLU A 36 27.78 -5.41 1.97
N ALA A 37 28.65 -4.53 2.46
CA ALA A 37 28.45 -3.08 2.37
C ALA A 37 28.84 -2.50 0.99
N ASP A 38 29.66 -3.23 0.21
CA ASP A 38 30.28 -2.72 -1.02
C ASP A 38 29.49 -3.04 -2.30
N SER A 39 28.49 -3.92 -2.24
CA SER A 39 27.60 -4.23 -3.37
C SER A 39 26.21 -3.63 -3.12
N ALA A 40 25.79 -2.72 -3.99
CA ALA A 40 24.40 -2.28 -4.00
C ALA A 40 23.49 -3.50 -4.30
N PRO A 41 22.31 -3.61 -3.67
CA PRO A 41 21.37 -4.68 -3.96
C PRO A 41 21.02 -4.73 -5.45
N ARG A 42 20.77 -5.94 -5.97
CA ARG A 42 20.29 -6.14 -7.34
C ARG A 42 19.02 -5.30 -7.55
N HIS A 43 19.10 -4.36 -8.49
CA HIS A 43 18.03 -3.43 -8.82
C HIS A 43 18.16 -3.00 -10.29
N GLN A 44 17.04 -2.94 -10.99
CA GLN A 44 16.95 -2.41 -12.34
C GLN A 44 15.94 -1.25 -12.35
N ALA A 45 16.42 -0.04 -12.59
CA ALA A 45 15.58 1.16 -12.52
C ALA A 45 14.39 1.08 -13.48
N GLY A 46 13.20 1.43 -12.98
CA GLY A 46 11.95 1.38 -13.76
C GLY A 46 11.41 -0.03 -14.05
N HIS A 47 12.04 -1.07 -13.49
CA HIS A 47 11.65 -2.46 -13.67
C HIS A 47 11.29 -3.12 -12.33
N ALA A 48 10.62 -4.26 -12.42
CA ALA A 48 10.32 -5.15 -11.31
C ALA A 48 10.74 -6.59 -11.66
N GLU A 49 11.29 -7.32 -10.71
CA GLU A 49 11.71 -8.72 -10.87
C GLU A 49 10.65 -9.64 -10.28
N LEU A 50 9.97 -10.38 -11.15
CA LEU A 50 8.94 -11.34 -10.77
C LEU A 50 9.58 -12.65 -10.33
N GLY A 51 9.20 -13.12 -9.14
CA GLY A 51 9.63 -14.39 -8.58
C GLY A 51 11.01 -14.35 -7.91
N MET A 52 11.54 -13.17 -7.58
CA MET A 52 12.76 -13.06 -6.77
C MET A 52 12.57 -13.85 -5.46
N GLY A 53 13.53 -14.74 -5.17
CA GLY A 53 13.47 -15.58 -3.97
C GLY A 53 13.71 -14.78 -2.68
N ILE A 54 13.31 -15.34 -1.54
CA ILE A 54 13.42 -14.68 -0.23
C ILE A 54 14.86 -14.50 0.27
N HIS A 55 15.85 -15.07 -0.43
CA HIS A 55 17.27 -14.83 -0.19
C HIS A 55 17.92 -14.04 -1.34
N GLY A 56 17.13 -13.44 -2.23
CA GLY A 56 17.62 -12.69 -3.40
C GLY A 56 17.97 -13.58 -4.59
N GLU A 57 17.51 -14.85 -4.62
CA GLU A 57 17.68 -15.73 -5.77
C GLU A 57 17.08 -15.10 -7.04
N PRO A 58 17.67 -15.32 -8.23
CA PRO A 58 17.13 -14.81 -9.49
C PRO A 58 15.67 -15.21 -9.69
N GLY A 59 14.85 -14.23 -10.07
CA GLY A 59 13.45 -14.43 -10.39
C GLY A 59 13.23 -15.06 -11.76
N ALA A 60 11.96 -15.32 -12.07
CA ALA A 60 11.53 -15.94 -13.31
C ALA A 60 11.58 -14.99 -14.52
N SER A 61 11.34 -13.70 -14.30
CA SER A 61 11.32 -12.70 -15.38
C SER A 61 11.40 -11.27 -14.85
N THR A 62 11.87 -10.34 -15.69
CA THR A 62 11.83 -8.90 -15.42
C THR A 62 10.64 -8.26 -16.14
N ILE A 63 9.92 -7.37 -15.46
CA ILE A 63 8.79 -6.59 -15.96
C ILE A 63 9.25 -5.15 -16.15
N ALA A 64 9.06 -4.57 -17.32
CA ALA A 64 9.46 -3.20 -17.67
C ALA A 64 8.46 -2.12 -17.20
N THR A 65 8.01 -2.24 -15.95
CA THR A 65 7.10 -1.29 -15.29
C THR A 65 7.25 -1.43 -13.77
N GLN A 66 6.91 -0.36 -13.06
CA GLN A 66 6.70 -0.37 -11.60
C GLN A 66 5.27 0.03 -11.25
N ASN A 67 4.37 0.07 -12.24
CA ASN A 67 2.96 0.39 -12.02
C ASN A 67 2.29 -0.71 -11.18
N SER A 68 1.70 -0.32 -10.05
CA SER A 68 1.07 -1.26 -9.12
C SER A 68 -0.06 -2.07 -9.75
N ALA A 69 -0.91 -1.44 -10.57
CA ALA A 69 -2.05 -2.11 -11.20
C ALA A 69 -1.58 -3.14 -12.23
N GLU A 70 -0.59 -2.80 -13.06
CA GLU A 70 -0.03 -3.71 -14.06
C GLU A 70 0.63 -4.93 -13.40
N ILE A 71 1.45 -4.69 -12.36
CA ILE A 71 2.15 -5.75 -11.63
C ILE A 71 1.15 -6.67 -10.92
N VAL A 72 0.19 -6.11 -10.19
CA VAL A 72 -0.78 -6.91 -9.43
C VAL A 72 -1.68 -7.72 -10.37
N ASN A 73 -2.12 -7.16 -11.51
CA ASN A 73 -2.89 -7.91 -12.50
C ASN A 73 -2.08 -9.08 -13.09
N LEU A 74 -0.81 -8.85 -13.44
CA LEU A 74 0.06 -9.93 -13.93
C LEU A 74 0.28 -11.02 -12.87
N MET A 75 0.48 -10.63 -11.61
CA MET A 75 0.63 -11.59 -10.50
C MET A 75 -0.66 -12.39 -10.31
N VAL A 76 -1.82 -11.75 -10.34
CA VAL A 76 -3.13 -12.39 -10.21
C VAL A 76 -3.40 -13.34 -11.37
N GLU A 77 -3.07 -12.98 -12.62
CA GLU A 77 -3.20 -13.86 -13.78
C GLU A 77 -2.42 -15.16 -13.58
N LYS A 78 -1.13 -15.04 -13.24
CA LYS A 78 -0.25 -16.19 -13.00
C LYS A 78 -0.67 -17.02 -11.79
N LEU A 79 -1.10 -16.36 -10.72
CA LEU A 79 -1.60 -17.03 -9.52
C LEU A 79 -2.87 -17.81 -9.82
N THR A 80 -3.81 -17.23 -10.57
CA THR A 80 -5.07 -17.87 -10.93
C THR A 80 -4.86 -19.07 -11.84
N ALA A 81 -3.86 -19.04 -12.73
CA ALA A 81 -3.50 -20.18 -13.57
C ALA A 81 -2.98 -21.40 -12.77
N ALA A 82 -2.49 -21.19 -11.54
CA ALA A 82 -2.05 -22.25 -10.64
C ALA A 82 -3.14 -22.71 -9.66
N LEU A 83 -4.32 -22.07 -9.67
CA LEU A 83 -5.45 -22.36 -8.79
C LEU A 83 -6.57 -23.04 -9.58
N PRO A 84 -7.50 -23.75 -8.90
CA PRO A 84 -8.74 -24.18 -9.52
C PRO A 84 -9.54 -23.00 -10.09
N GLU A 85 -10.24 -23.21 -11.21
CA GLU A 85 -11.05 -22.19 -11.88
C GLU A 85 -12.14 -21.59 -10.98
N THR A 86 -12.64 -22.37 -10.01
CA THR A 86 -13.69 -21.99 -9.07
C THR A 86 -13.27 -22.23 -7.63
N GLY A 87 -14.07 -21.75 -6.67
CA GLY A 87 -13.81 -21.91 -5.24
C GLY A 87 -13.41 -20.62 -4.54
N ARG A 88 -13.76 -20.53 -3.26
CA ARG A 88 -13.48 -19.39 -2.39
C ARG A 88 -12.01 -19.39 -1.98
N LEU A 89 -11.43 -18.22 -1.74
CA LEU A 89 -10.02 -18.03 -1.46
C LEU A 89 -9.82 -17.17 -0.21
N ALA A 90 -8.80 -17.51 0.57
CA ALA A 90 -8.13 -16.53 1.41
C ALA A 90 -6.86 -16.08 0.70
N VAL A 91 -6.61 -14.77 0.70
CA VAL A 91 -5.43 -14.18 0.09
C VAL A 91 -4.60 -13.47 1.15
N MET A 92 -3.32 -13.79 1.22
CA MET A 92 -2.34 -13.11 2.05
C MET A 92 -1.53 -12.15 1.19
N LEU A 93 -1.49 -10.89 1.60
CA LEU A 93 -0.64 -9.86 1.02
C LEU A 93 0.52 -9.60 1.98
N ASN A 94 1.70 -10.09 1.60
CA ASN A 94 2.89 -10.07 2.43
C ASN A 94 3.89 -9.02 1.94
N ASN A 95 4.42 -8.23 2.87
CA ASN A 95 5.53 -7.30 2.62
C ASN A 95 6.86 -8.03 2.82
N LEU A 96 7.75 -7.98 1.83
CA LEU A 96 9.07 -8.61 1.92
C LEU A 96 10.05 -7.81 2.77
N GLY A 97 9.68 -6.61 3.21
CA GLY A 97 10.38 -5.84 4.26
C GLY A 97 10.55 -4.37 3.92
N GLY A 98 10.81 -4.05 2.65
CA GLY A 98 11.18 -2.70 2.20
C GLY A 98 10.09 -1.89 1.51
N VAL A 99 8.85 -2.39 1.44
CA VAL A 99 7.72 -1.65 0.84
C VAL A 99 7.09 -0.77 1.92
N SER A 100 6.82 0.50 1.61
CA SER A 100 6.18 1.42 2.55
C SER A 100 4.73 1.03 2.83
N VAL A 101 4.21 1.41 3.98
CA VAL A 101 2.80 1.16 4.33
C VAL A 101 1.84 1.79 3.31
N ALA A 102 2.19 2.97 2.77
CA ALA A 102 1.40 3.62 1.72
C ALA A 102 1.37 2.81 0.42
N GLU A 103 2.52 2.29 -0.03
CA GLU A 103 2.60 1.39 -1.17
C GLU A 103 1.81 0.10 -0.91
N MET A 104 1.90 -0.50 0.28
CA MET A 104 1.12 -1.69 0.64
C MET A 104 -0.40 -1.45 0.63
N ALA A 105 -0.85 -0.24 1.01
CA ALA A 105 -2.25 0.15 0.91
C ALA A 105 -2.71 0.29 -0.56
N ILE A 106 -1.85 0.85 -1.43
CA ILE A 106 -2.11 0.89 -2.88
C ILE A 106 -2.21 -0.54 -3.44
N LEU A 107 -1.28 -1.43 -3.09
CA LEU A 107 -1.29 -2.83 -3.52
C LEU A 107 -2.55 -3.58 -3.05
N THR A 108 -3.02 -3.29 -1.83
CA THR A 108 -4.28 -3.83 -1.30
C THR A 108 -5.47 -3.36 -2.13
N ARG A 109 -5.49 -2.07 -2.50
CA ARG A 109 -6.51 -1.50 -3.39
C ARG A 109 -6.45 -2.14 -4.78
N GLU A 110 -5.26 -2.33 -5.36
CA GLU A 110 -5.12 -2.96 -6.67
C GLU A 110 -5.64 -4.40 -6.65
N LEU A 111 -5.30 -5.18 -5.62
CA LEU A 111 -5.82 -6.55 -5.43
C LEU A 111 -7.36 -6.55 -5.41
N ALA A 112 -7.97 -5.62 -4.69
CA ALA A 112 -9.43 -5.46 -4.61
C ALA A 112 -10.08 -5.02 -5.94
N ASN A 113 -9.31 -4.54 -6.92
CA ASN A 113 -9.79 -4.17 -8.25
C ASN A 113 -9.44 -5.22 -9.32
N THR A 114 -8.87 -6.36 -8.94
CA THR A 114 -8.61 -7.46 -9.88
C THR A 114 -9.80 -8.41 -10.02
N PRO A 115 -9.90 -9.21 -11.09
CA PRO A 115 -10.92 -10.25 -11.22
C PRO A 115 -10.93 -11.28 -10.08
N LEU A 116 -9.81 -11.45 -9.36
CA LEU A 116 -9.73 -12.38 -8.23
C LEU A 116 -10.60 -11.95 -7.06
N GLN A 117 -10.87 -10.64 -6.89
CA GLN A 117 -11.61 -10.09 -5.75
C GLN A 117 -12.95 -10.81 -5.49
N ALA A 118 -13.67 -11.21 -6.54
CA ALA A 118 -14.95 -11.91 -6.43
C ALA A 118 -14.85 -13.28 -5.73
N ARG A 119 -13.64 -13.84 -5.62
CA ARG A 119 -13.37 -15.12 -4.94
C ARG A 119 -12.74 -14.94 -3.55
N ILE A 120 -12.38 -13.73 -3.14
CA ILE A 120 -11.66 -13.48 -1.88
C ILE A 120 -12.66 -13.27 -0.75
N ASP A 121 -12.77 -14.26 0.13
CA ASP A 121 -13.56 -14.13 1.36
C ASP A 121 -12.74 -13.50 2.50
N TRP A 122 -11.44 -13.75 2.50
CA TRP A 122 -10.55 -13.35 3.58
C TRP A 122 -9.24 -12.77 3.05
N LEU A 123 -8.85 -11.62 3.59
CA LEU A 123 -7.56 -10.99 3.40
C LEU A 123 -6.73 -11.17 4.68
N ILE A 124 -5.46 -11.55 4.52
CA ILE A 124 -4.47 -11.64 5.60
C ILE A 124 -3.37 -10.61 5.28
N GLY A 125 -3.22 -9.60 6.13
CA GLY A 125 -2.37 -8.44 5.85
C GLY A 125 -3.16 -7.24 5.28
N PRO A 126 -2.49 -6.26 4.63
CA PRO A 126 -1.05 -6.23 4.32
C PRO A 126 -0.18 -6.21 5.57
N ALA A 127 0.84 -7.06 5.64
CA ALA A 127 1.78 -7.11 6.77
C ALA A 127 3.11 -7.73 6.38
N SER A 128 4.17 -7.45 7.14
CA SER A 128 5.45 -8.14 7.04
C SER A 128 5.37 -9.47 7.79
N LEU A 129 5.15 -10.58 7.07
CA LEU A 129 4.92 -11.90 7.65
C LEU A 129 6.09 -12.84 7.39
N VAL A 130 6.48 -12.98 6.11
CA VAL A 130 7.65 -13.72 5.67
C VAL A 130 8.51 -12.77 4.85
N THR A 131 9.46 -12.13 5.53
CA THR A 131 10.32 -11.08 4.96
C THR A 131 11.61 -11.65 4.37
N ALA A 132 12.23 -10.85 3.51
CA ALA A 132 13.59 -10.99 3.04
C ALA A 132 14.39 -9.75 3.46
N LEU A 133 14.68 -9.63 4.76
CA LEU A 133 15.30 -8.44 5.38
C LEU A 133 14.55 -7.15 5.02
N ASP A 134 15.19 -6.23 4.28
CA ASP A 134 14.64 -4.95 3.82
C ASP A 134 14.32 -4.97 2.30
N MET A 135 14.16 -6.15 1.69
CA MET A 135 13.84 -6.29 0.28
C MET A 135 12.61 -5.46 -0.08
N LYS A 136 12.76 -4.57 -1.06
CA LYS A 136 11.65 -3.76 -1.57
C LYS A 136 10.81 -4.59 -2.54
N GLY A 137 9.94 -5.43 -1.97
CA GLY A 137 9.01 -6.29 -2.71
C GLY A 137 7.84 -6.77 -1.87
N PHE A 138 6.91 -7.46 -2.52
CA PHE A 138 5.73 -8.03 -1.88
C PHE A 138 5.39 -9.37 -2.51
N SER A 139 4.57 -10.17 -1.80
CA SER A 139 4.04 -11.41 -2.34
C SER A 139 2.53 -11.54 -2.13
N LEU A 140 1.90 -12.24 -3.07
CA LEU A 140 0.52 -12.68 -2.98
C LEU A 140 0.53 -14.19 -2.80
N THR A 141 -0.14 -14.65 -1.74
CA THR A 141 -0.38 -16.07 -1.50
C THR A 141 -1.89 -16.29 -1.48
N ALA A 142 -2.38 -17.22 -2.27
CA ALA A 142 -3.77 -17.65 -2.24
C ALA A 142 -3.86 -19.09 -1.75
N ILE A 143 -4.82 -19.34 -0.87
CA ILE A 143 -5.18 -20.68 -0.41
C ILE A 143 -6.66 -20.94 -0.70
N VAL A 144 -6.94 -22.10 -1.30
CA VAL A 144 -8.32 -22.52 -1.59
C VAL A 144 -9.04 -22.87 -0.29
N LEU A 145 -10.22 -22.28 -0.10
CA LEU A 145 -11.02 -22.45 1.10
C LEU A 145 -11.97 -23.64 0.98
N GLU A 146 -11.51 -24.73 1.57
CA GLU A 146 -12.34 -25.86 1.98
C GLU A 146 -12.73 -25.70 3.45
N GLU A 147 -13.78 -26.38 3.90
CA GLU A 147 -14.36 -26.19 5.24
C GLU A 147 -13.32 -26.35 6.37
N SER A 148 -12.43 -27.34 6.26
CA SER A 148 -11.38 -27.56 7.27
C SER A 148 -10.31 -26.46 7.26
N ILE A 149 -9.93 -25.98 6.07
CA ILE A 149 -8.93 -24.92 5.89
C ILE A 149 -9.47 -23.60 6.45
N GLU A 150 -10.68 -23.20 6.07
CA GLU A 150 -11.28 -21.95 6.54
C GLU A 150 -11.44 -21.97 8.06
N LYS A 151 -11.96 -23.07 8.62
CA LYS A 151 -12.08 -23.23 10.07
C LYS A 151 -10.72 -23.19 10.79
N ALA A 152 -9.67 -23.72 10.18
CA ALA A 152 -8.33 -23.66 10.74
C ALA A 152 -7.75 -22.24 10.71
N LEU A 153 -7.89 -21.52 9.59
CA LEU A 153 -7.41 -20.14 9.43
C LEU A 153 -8.10 -19.16 10.39
N LEU A 154 -9.39 -19.36 10.67
CA LEU A 154 -10.18 -18.50 11.55
C LEU A 154 -10.08 -18.88 13.04
N SER A 155 -9.35 -19.95 13.37
CA SER A 155 -9.13 -20.32 14.76
C SER A 155 -8.19 -19.32 15.45
N ASP A 156 -8.51 -18.92 16.68
CA ASP A 156 -7.61 -18.09 17.46
C ASP A 156 -6.32 -18.86 17.78
N VAL A 157 -5.19 -18.14 17.78
CA VAL A 157 -3.85 -18.66 18.06
C VAL A 157 -3.08 -17.69 18.94
N GLU A 158 -2.22 -18.21 19.79
CA GLU A 158 -1.38 -17.41 20.69
C GLU A 158 0.02 -17.27 20.10
N THR A 159 0.16 -16.39 19.11
CA THR A 159 1.45 -16.09 18.46
C THR A 159 1.66 -14.59 18.35
N ALA A 160 2.92 -14.16 18.29
CA ALA A 160 3.25 -12.74 18.29
C ALA A 160 2.77 -11.98 17.04
N SER A 161 2.68 -12.67 15.89
CA SER A 161 2.57 -11.99 14.59
C SER A 161 1.50 -12.53 13.66
N TRP A 162 0.68 -13.52 14.08
CA TRP A 162 -0.44 -13.98 13.26
C TRP A 162 -1.45 -12.86 13.03
N GLN A 163 -1.73 -12.56 11.76
CA GLN A 163 -2.73 -11.57 11.39
C GLN A 163 -4.08 -12.24 11.27
N LYS A 164 -5.05 -11.77 12.05
CA LYS A 164 -6.43 -12.26 11.97
C LYS A 164 -6.98 -11.99 10.57
N PRO A 165 -7.50 -13.01 9.85
CA PRO A 165 -8.10 -12.79 8.55
C PRO A 165 -9.29 -11.81 8.65
N VAL A 166 -9.40 -10.89 7.70
CA VAL A 166 -10.49 -9.91 7.62
C VAL A 166 -11.21 -10.01 6.28
N GLN A 167 -12.52 -9.77 6.28
CA GLN A 167 -13.26 -9.71 5.02
C GLN A 167 -12.92 -8.41 4.27
N PRO A 168 -12.64 -8.48 2.95
CA PRO A 168 -12.51 -7.28 2.13
C PRO A 168 -13.76 -6.40 2.25
N ARG A 169 -13.58 -5.11 2.50
CA ARG A 169 -14.69 -4.16 2.72
C ARG A 169 -14.90 -3.28 1.50
N THR A 170 -16.16 -2.99 1.20
CA THR A 170 -16.53 -1.94 0.25
C THR A 170 -16.23 -0.56 0.84
N ILE A 171 -15.70 0.35 0.02
CA ILE A 171 -15.49 1.73 0.43
C ILE A 171 -16.83 2.46 0.44
N ASN A 172 -17.28 2.84 1.63
CA ASN A 172 -18.53 3.58 1.81
C ASN A 172 -18.25 5.08 1.82
N VAL A 173 -18.85 5.81 0.87
CA VAL A 173 -18.83 7.28 0.85
C VAL A 173 -20.05 7.78 1.62
N VAL A 174 -19.82 8.56 2.68
CA VAL A 174 -20.89 9.11 3.51
C VAL A 174 -21.14 10.58 3.15
N PRO A 175 -22.40 11.01 3.01
CA PRO A 175 -22.71 12.42 2.79
C PRO A 175 -22.36 13.22 4.05
N SER A 176 -21.86 14.44 3.85
CA SER A 176 -21.59 15.40 4.92
C SER A 176 -22.53 16.60 4.80
N THR A 177 -22.97 17.13 5.93
CA THR A 177 -23.77 18.36 6.02
C THR A 177 -22.88 19.48 6.53
N LEU A 178 -21.96 19.93 5.68
CA LEU A 178 -21.16 21.11 5.98
C LEU A 178 -21.94 22.35 5.57
N ASP A 179 -22.16 23.25 6.53
CA ASP A 179 -22.62 24.59 6.24
C ASP A 179 -21.57 25.35 5.43
N SER A 180 -22.03 26.31 4.63
CA SER A 180 -21.15 27.18 3.87
C SER A 180 -20.25 27.98 4.84
N ALA A 181 -18.93 27.85 4.68
CA ALA A 181 -17.97 28.70 5.39
C ALA A 181 -17.94 30.14 4.84
N ARG A 182 -18.71 30.43 3.77
CA ARG A 182 -18.82 31.77 3.20
C ARG A 182 -19.45 32.71 4.21
N VAL A 183 -18.73 33.79 4.52
CA VAL A 183 -19.29 34.92 5.26
C VAL A 183 -20.21 35.70 4.32
N ASP A 184 -21.50 35.70 4.63
CA ASP A 184 -22.44 36.61 3.97
C ASP A 184 -22.24 38.03 4.48
N PHE A 185 -22.11 38.98 3.56
CA PHE A 185 -22.00 40.39 3.87
C PHE A 185 -22.84 41.21 2.90
N THR A 186 -23.31 42.36 3.37
CA THR A 186 -23.92 43.38 2.51
C THR A 186 -22.94 44.55 2.40
N PRO A 187 -22.56 44.99 1.19
CA PRO A 187 -21.71 46.16 1.02
C PRO A 187 -22.31 47.37 1.72
N SER A 188 -21.47 48.15 2.42
CA SER A 188 -21.88 49.39 3.06
C SER A 188 -20.92 50.52 2.69
N ALA A 189 -21.43 51.75 2.66
CA ALA A 189 -20.62 52.94 2.43
C ALA A 189 -20.20 53.55 3.77
N ASN A 190 -18.94 53.36 4.15
CA ASN A 190 -18.31 54.01 5.29
C ASN A 190 -17.00 54.66 4.83
N PRO A 191 -16.97 55.98 4.59
CA PRO A 191 -15.79 56.66 4.09
C PRO A 191 -14.55 56.47 4.97
N GLN A 192 -14.70 56.53 6.29
CA GLN A 192 -13.59 56.39 7.23
C GLN A 192 -12.94 55.00 7.16
N VAL A 193 -13.76 53.93 7.09
CA VAL A 193 -13.24 52.56 6.97
C VAL A 193 -12.65 52.33 5.58
N GLY A 194 -13.29 52.88 4.53
CA GLY A 194 -12.76 52.82 3.15
C GLY A 194 -11.38 53.45 3.04
N ASP A 195 -11.16 54.60 3.67
CA ASP A 195 -9.87 55.29 3.69
C ASP A 195 -8.78 54.45 4.37
N TYR A 196 -9.07 53.83 5.52
CA TYR A 196 -8.12 52.94 6.20
C TYR A 196 -7.78 51.70 5.37
N VAL A 197 -8.78 51.06 4.74
CA VAL A 197 -8.55 49.90 3.87
C VAL A 197 -7.66 50.30 2.70
N ALA A 198 -7.96 51.41 2.01
CA ALA A 198 -7.18 51.89 0.88
C ALA A 198 -5.72 52.22 1.25
N GLN A 199 -5.51 52.85 2.41
CA GLN A 199 -4.17 53.18 2.89
C GLN A 199 -3.34 51.93 3.19
N VAL A 200 -3.93 50.95 3.88
CA VAL A 200 -3.24 49.68 4.21
C VAL A 200 -2.94 48.89 2.95
N THR A 201 -3.91 48.71 2.05
CA THR A 201 -3.70 47.96 0.80
C THR A 201 -2.68 48.66 -0.10
N GLY A 202 -2.74 49.99 -0.22
CA GLY A 202 -1.76 50.75 -1.00
C GLY A 202 -0.34 50.59 -0.47
N ALA A 203 -0.16 50.67 0.85
CA ALA A 203 1.15 50.47 1.47
C ALA A 203 1.71 49.06 1.24
N LEU A 204 0.87 48.02 1.24
CA LEU A 204 1.31 46.65 0.97
C LEU A 204 1.72 46.48 -0.50
N ILE A 205 0.93 47.02 -1.43
CA ILE A 205 1.24 47.01 -2.87
C ILE A 205 2.55 47.76 -3.15
N ASP A 206 2.74 48.94 -2.59
CA ASP A 206 3.95 49.76 -2.81
C ASP A 206 5.22 49.10 -2.25
N LEU A 207 5.08 48.20 -1.27
CA LEU A 207 6.19 47.49 -0.64
C LEU A 207 6.55 46.17 -1.33
N GLU A 208 5.85 45.77 -2.39
CA GLU A 208 6.03 44.48 -3.07
C GLU A 208 7.51 44.16 -3.36
N GLU A 209 8.19 45.00 -4.16
CA GLU A 209 9.58 44.75 -4.55
C GLU A 209 10.54 44.76 -3.34
N HIS A 210 10.28 45.62 -2.36
CA HIS A 210 11.13 45.73 -1.18
C HIS A 210 11.02 44.49 -0.29
N LEU A 211 9.80 44.00 -0.09
CA LEU A 211 9.53 42.80 0.71
C LEU A 211 10.09 41.56 0.01
N ASN A 212 9.93 41.43 -1.31
CA ASN A 212 10.58 40.38 -2.10
C ASN A 212 12.11 40.43 -1.97
N ALA A 213 12.72 41.63 -1.99
CA ALA A 213 14.17 41.78 -1.84
C ALA A 213 14.69 41.46 -0.43
N LEU A 214 13.88 41.67 0.62
CA LEU A 214 14.21 41.24 1.97
C LEU A 214 14.07 39.73 2.12
N ASP A 215 12.98 39.17 1.59
CA ASP A 215 12.67 37.75 1.68
C ASP A 215 13.65 36.90 0.87
N ALA A 216 14.02 37.31 -0.35
CA ALA A 216 14.98 36.61 -1.21
C ALA A 216 16.40 36.44 -0.58
N LYS A 217 16.69 37.12 0.53
CA LYS A 217 17.94 36.91 1.28
C LYS A 217 18.00 35.55 1.98
N VAL A 218 16.85 35.02 2.42
CA VAL A 218 16.78 33.79 3.23
C VAL A 218 15.55 32.90 2.95
N GLY A 219 14.49 33.47 2.39
CA GLY A 219 13.27 32.80 1.92
C GLY A 219 13.23 32.65 0.39
N ASP A 220 12.02 32.54 -0.16
CA ASP A 220 11.76 32.31 -1.59
C ASP A 220 11.60 33.59 -2.41
N GLY A 221 11.46 34.73 -1.75
CA GLY A 221 11.46 36.04 -2.40
C GLY A 221 10.10 36.41 -2.97
N ASP A 222 9.01 35.85 -2.44
CA ASP A 222 7.64 36.11 -2.87
C ASP A 222 6.78 36.84 -1.83
N THR A 223 7.31 37.10 -0.63
CA THR A 223 6.54 37.72 0.47
C THR A 223 5.82 39.01 0.05
N GLY A 224 6.49 39.84 -0.75
CA GLY A 224 5.89 41.06 -1.30
C GLY A 224 4.76 40.77 -2.27
N SER A 225 4.97 39.85 -3.20
CA SER A 225 3.95 39.45 -4.19
C SER A 225 2.78 38.67 -3.58
N THR A 226 3.00 38.02 -2.42
CA THR A 226 1.95 37.36 -1.64
C THR A 226 1.11 38.37 -0.84
N PHE A 227 1.67 39.53 -0.48
CA PHE A 227 1.00 40.58 0.29
C PHE A 227 0.34 41.68 -0.55
N ALA A 228 0.84 41.93 -1.76
CA ALA A 228 0.30 42.88 -2.74
C ALA A 228 -0.99 42.37 -3.40
#